data_AF-A0A0F8AX25-F1
#
_entry.id   AF-A0A0F8AX25-F1
#
_cell.length_a   1.000
_cell.length_b   1.000
_cell.length_c   1.000
_cell.angle_alpha   90.00
_cell.angle_beta   90.00
_cell.angle_gamma   90.00
#
_symmetry.space_group_name_H-M   'P 1'
#
loop_
_entity.id
_entity.type
_entity.pdbx_description
1 polymer ?
#
loop_
_entity_poly.entity_id
_entity_poly.type
_entity_poly.pdbx_seq_one_letter_code
_entity_poly.pdbx_strand_id
1 'polypeptide(L)'
;MEFAAFADRAEALAAEPADIETTGLSPTCSRRPRGLTVAPATRTATAPASRATTSRWSTRFLLGRVFPAHDTRTLDVGPALCREAIARAAGPNVTAADVEKRLAEAGEIGAVAAGFEFGGQRGPRRLPAEGRGPAV
;
A
#
# COMPACT_ATOMS: atom_id res chain seq x y z
N MET A 1 -4.94 -10.02 -1.27
CA MET A 1 -3.82 -9.86 -2.22
C MET A 1 -2.68 -9.35 -1.37
N GLU A 2 -1.51 -9.96 -1.45
CA GLU A 2 -0.33 -9.42 -0.76
C GLU A 2 0.07 -8.09 -1.40
N PHE A 3 0.62 -7.17 -0.61
CA PHE A 3 0.99 -5.83 -1.09
C PHE A 3 2.09 -5.90 -2.16
N ALA A 4 3.05 -6.82 -2.02
CA ALA A 4 4.10 -7.06 -3.03
C ALA A 4 3.49 -7.40 -4.40
N ALA A 5 2.53 -8.33 -4.46
CA ALA A 5 1.85 -8.69 -5.70
C ALA A 5 1.00 -7.55 -6.31
N PHE A 6 0.64 -6.54 -5.51
CA PHE A 6 0.02 -5.32 -6.02
C PHE A 6 1.07 -4.36 -6.58
N ALA A 7 2.20 -4.19 -5.88
CA ALA A 7 3.32 -3.35 -6.31
C ALA A 7 3.88 -3.80 -7.66
N ASP A 8 4.12 -5.11 -7.86
CA ASP A 8 4.59 -5.67 -9.14
C ASP A 8 3.67 -5.31 -10.31
N ARG A 9 2.35 -5.27 -10.06
CA ARG A 9 1.36 -4.94 -11.09
C ARG A 9 1.25 -3.44 -11.33
N ALA A 10 1.46 -2.63 -10.28
CA ALA A 10 1.52 -1.19 -10.42
C ALA A 10 2.76 -0.77 -11.23
N GLU A 11 3.89 -1.45 -11.05
CA GLU A 11 5.09 -1.26 -11.86
C GLU A 11 4.85 -1.63 -13.32
N ALA A 12 4.22 -2.78 -13.59
CA ALA A 12 3.83 -3.16 -14.95
C ALA A 12 2.88 -2.13 -15.61
N LEU A 13 1.98 -1.53 -14.82
CA LEU A 13 1.08 -0.47 -15.29
C LEU A 13 1.83 0.83 -15.58
N ALA A 14 2.83 1.19 -14.77
CA ALA A 14 3.63 2.39 -14.95
C ALA A 14 4.60 2.29 -16.14
N ALA A 15 5.04 1.08 -16.47
CA ALA A 15 5.90 0.81 -17.62
C ALA A 15 5.14 0.80 -18.96
N GLU A 16 3.81 0.68 -18.94
CA GLU A 16 2.98 0.58 -20.15
C GLU A 16 2.68 1.98 -20.74
N PRO A 17 3.19 2.30 -21.94
CA PRO A 17 3.01 3.63 -22.53
C PRO A 17 1.65 3.80 -23.23
N ALA A 18 0.92 2.71 -23.53
CA ALA A 18 -0.33 2.75 -24.29
C ALA A 18 -1.58 2.72 -23.40
N ASP A 19 -2.45 3.72 -23.54
CA ASP A 19 -3.66 3.87 -22.71
C ASP A 19 -4.62 2.66 -22.78
N ILE A 20 -4.71 2.02 -23.95
CA ILE A 20 -5.58 0.85 -24.17
C ILE A 20 -5.04 -0.36 -23.40
N GLU A 21 -3.73 -0.60 -23.43
CA GLU A 21 -3.08 -1.69 -22.73
C GLU A 21 -3.10 -1.45 -21.20
N THR A 22 -2.89 -0.21 -20.78
CA THR A 22 -3.08 0.25 -19.39
C THR A 22 -4.50 -0.04 -18.88
N THR A 23 -5.51 0.22 -19.71
CA THR A 23 -6.91 -0.10 -19.39
C THR A 23 -7.14 -1.62 -19.28
N GLY A 24 -6.45 -2.42 -20.09
CA GLY A 24 -6.46 -3.88 -20.02
C GLY A 24 -5.80 -4.45 -18.75
N LEU A 25 -4.73 -3.79 -18.27
CA LEU A 25 -3.97 -4.19 -17.09
C LEU A 25 -4.62 -3.78 -15.76
N SER A 26 -5.27 -2.61 -15.68
CA SER A 26 -5.96 -2.10 -14.48
C SER A 26 -6.87 -3.13 -13.74
N PRO A 27 -7.75 -3.90 -14.41
CA PRO A 27 -8.58 -4.89 -13.72
C PRO A 27 -7.77 -6.05 -13.12
N THR A 28 -6.55 -6.31 -13.60
CA THR A 28 -5.68 -7.35 -13.02
C THR A 28 -5.17 -6.95 -11.64
N CYS A 29 -4.91 -5.66 -11.40
CA CYS A 29 -4.56 -5.11 -10.08
C CYS A 29 -5.66 -5.32 -9.04
N SER A 30 -6.93 -5.45 -9.47
CA SER A 30 -8.06 -5.68 -8.57
C SER A 30 -8.40 -7.16 -8.39
N ARG A 31 -7.85 -8.06 -9.22
CA ARG A 31 -8.19 -9.48 -9.26
C ARG A 31 -7.13 -10.34 -8.58
N ARG A 32 -7.54 -11.38 -7.84
CA ARG A 32 -6.60 -12.38 -7.30
C ARG A 32 -5.86 -13.08 -8.44
N PRO A 33 -4.56 -13.45 -8.30
CA PRO A 33 -3.90 -14.33 -9.27
C PRO A 33 -4.75 -15.59 -9.52
N ARG A 34 -4.98 -15.91 -10.80
CA ARG A 34 -5.82 -17.06 -11.25
C ARG A 34 -5.17 -18.44 -11.00
N GLY A 35 -4.03 -18.51 -10.31
CA GLY A 35 -3.27 -19.74 -10.05
C GLY A 35 -3.62 -20.48 -8.76
N LEU A 36 -4.60 -20.03 -7.96
CA LEU A 36 -5.15 -20.86 -6.89
C LEU A 36 -6.47 -21.47 -7.38
N THR A 37 -6.43 -22.74 -7.76
CA THR A 37 -7.59 -23.54 -8.12
C THR A 37 -8.59 -23.52 -6.96
N VAL A 38 -9.63 -22.69 -7.08
CA VAL A 38 -10.86 -22.87 -6.32
C VAL A 38 -11.87 -23.37 -7.33
N ALA A 39 -12.43 -24.55 -7.05
CA ALA A 39 -13.50 -25.19 -7.80
C ALA A 39 -14.60 -24.19 -8.19
N PRO A 40 -15.32 -24.40 -9.31
CA PRO A 40 -16.26 -23.42 -9.84
C PRO A 40 -17.39 -23.19 -8.82
N ALA A 41 -17.28 -22.09 -8.07
CA ALA A 41 -18.34 -21.63 -7.21
C ALA A 41 -19.47 -21.12 -8.10
N THR A 42 -20.57 -21.87 -8.10
CA THR A 42 -21.88 -21.43 -8.56
C THR A 42 -22.16 -20.01 -8.10
N ARG A 43 -22.72 -19.24 -9.02
CA ARG A 43 -22.92 -17.79 -8.95
C ARG A 43 -24.01 -17.40 -7.93
N THR A 44 -23.78 -17.69 -6.66
CA THR A 44 -24.52 -17.14 -5.52
C THR A 44 -23.60 -17.12 -4.30
N ALA A 45 -22.71 -16.13 -4.22
CA ALA A 45 -21.98 -15.87 -3.01
C ALA A 45 -21.86 -14.36 -2.84
N THR A 46 -22.59 -13.81 -1.87
CA THR A 46 -22.21 -12.57 -1.19
C THR A 46 -20.73 -12.72 -0.86
N ALA A 47 -19.87 -12.01 -1.59
CA ALA A 47 -18.45 -12.06 -1.36
C ALA A 47 -18.22 -11.69 0.12
N PRO A 48 -17.42 -12.44 0.90
CA PRO A 48 -17.07 -12.02 2.26
C PRO A 48 -16.60 -10.57 2.20
N ALA A 49 -17.04 -9.76 3.16
CA ALA A 49 -16.78 -8.31 3.21
C ALA A 49 -15.30 -7.97 2.93
N SER A 50 -14.35 -8.84 3.31
CA SER A 50 -12.92 -8.72 3.01
C SER A 50 -12.56 -8.62 1.52
N ARG A 51 -13.29 -9.29 0.60
CA ARG A 51 -13.07 -9.23 -0.86
C ARG A 51 -13.48 -7.89 -1.45
N ALA A 52 -14.64 -7.39 -1.03
CA ALA A 52 -15.11 -6.06 -1.42
C ALA A 52 -14.18 -4.98 -0.84
N THR A 53 -13.71 -5.14 0.40
CA THR A 53 -12.79 -4.21 1.05
C THR A 53 -11.42 -4.16 0.37
N THR A 54 -10.84 -5.30 -0.02
CA THR A 54 -9.52 -5.34 -0.70
C THR A 54 -9.58 -4.67 -2.07
N SER A 55 -10.58 -4.99 -2.90
CA SER A 55 -10.73 -4.37 -4.22
C SER A 55 -10.94 -2.85 -4.11
N ARG A 56 -11.72 -2.39 -3.13
CA ARG A 56 -11.90 -0.95 -2.85
C ARG A 56 -10.61 -0.26 -2.42
N TRP A 57 -9.70 -0.94 -1.72
CA TRP A 57 -8.38 -0.41 -1.37
C TRP A 57 -7.51 -0.28 -2.63
N SER A 58 -7.35 -1.35 -3.42
CA SER A 58 -6.53 -1.34 -4.64
C SER A 58 -6.91 -0.22 -5.62
N THR A 59 -8.20 0.00 -5.87
CA THR A 59 -8.66 1.09 -6.75
C THR A 59 -8.29 2.48 -6.20
N ARG A 60 -8.30 2.66 -4.88
CA ARG A 60 -7.89 3.93 -4.27
C ARG A 60 -6.39 4.17 -4.42
N PHE A 61 -5.54 3.16 -4.20
CA PHE A 61 -4.08 3.28 -4.39
C PHE A 61 -3.70 3.59 -5.83
N LEU A 62 -4.34 2.95 -6.80
CA LEU A 62 -4.12 3.25 -8.22
C LEU A 62 -4.48 4.71 -8.57
N LEU A 63 -5.45 5.29 -7.89
CA LEU A 63 -5.85 6.69 -8.05
C LEU A 63 -5.04 7.66 -7.17
N GLY A 64 -4.04 7.17 -6.42
CA GLY A 64 -3.25 7.99 -5.49
C GLY A 64 -4.03 8.45 -4.26
N ARG A 65 -5.09 7.74 -3.88
CA ARG A 65 -5.97 8.10 -2.76
C ARG A 65 -5.92 7.06 -1.64
N VAL A 66 -6.11 7.53 -0.42
CA VAL A 66 -6.32 6.66 0.76
C VAL A 66 -7.78 6.71 1.21
N PHE A 67 -8.37 7.90 1.21
CA PHE A 67 -9.77 8.11 1.55
C PHE A 67 -10.68 8.07 0.31
N PRO A 68 -11.97 7.73 0.46
CA PRO A 68 -12.96 7.86 -0.61
C PRO A 68 -13.06 9.30 -1.13
N ALA A 69 -13.50 9.49 -2.38
CA ALA A 69 -13.61 10.81 -2.99
C ALA A 69 -14.62 11.77 -2.30
N HIS A 70 -15.60 11.22 -1.58
CA HIS A 70 -16.58 12.00 -0.82
C HIS A 70 -16.12 12.32 0.61
N ASP A 71 -14.97 11.79 1.02
CA ASP A 71 -14.40 12.01 2.34
C ASP A 71 -13.36 13.14 2.22
N THR A 72 -13.48 14.16 3.06
CA THR A 72 -12.63 15.36 3.02
C THR A 72 -11.30 15.18 3.76
N ARG A 73 -11.06 14.02 4.38
CA ARG A 73 -9.81 13.74 5.08
C ARG A 73 -8.63 13.71 4.10
N THR A 74 -7.55 14.37 4.50
CA THR A 74 -6.27 14.35 3.81
C THR A 74 -5.28 13.46 4.57
N LEU A 75 -4.37 12.85 3.83
CA LEU A 75 -3.22 12.19 4.43
C LEU A 75 -2.11 13.24 4.55
N ASP A 76 -2.04 13.91 5.70
CA ASP A 76 -1.12 15.01 5.94
C ASP A 76 0.29 14.50 6.28
N VAL A 77 0.98 13.98 5.28
CA VAL A 77 2.37 13.54 5.43
C VAL A 77 3.27 14.50 4.68
N GLY A 78 3.98 15.34 5.45
CA GLY A 78 4.96 16.27 4.92
C GLY A 78 6.26 15.57 4.48
N PRO A 79 7.06 16.19 3.59
CA PRO A 79 8.33 15.62 3.11
C PRO A 79 9.32 15.28 4.23
N ALA A 80 9.42 16.12 5.26
CA ALA A 80 10.27 15.88 6.42
C ALA A 80 9.84 14.61 7.19
N LEU A 81 8.55 14.46 7.47
CA LEU A 81 8.00 13.30 8.16
C LEU A 81 8.20 12.01 7.35
N CYS A 82 8.05 12.07 6.02
CA CYS A 82 8.37 10.94 5.14
C CYS A 82 9.82 10.48 5.29
N ARG A 83 10.77 11.41 5.28
CA ARG A 83 12.21 11.10 5.33
C ARG A 83 12.64 10.60 6.70
N GLU A 84 12.10 11.19 7.77
CA GLU A 84 12.29 10.69 9.13
C GLU A 84 11.72 9.29 9.31
N ALA A 85 10.54 9.01 8.74
CA ALA A 85 9.94 7.68 8.80
C ALA A 85 10.79 6.64 8.07
N ILE A 86 11.33 6.98 6.89
CA ILE A 86 12.25 6.12 6.14
C ILE A 86 13.52 5.85 6.95
N ALA A 87 14.15 6.90 7.49
CA ALA A 87 15.34 6.77 8.32
C ALA A 87 15.08 5.85 9.53
N ARG A 88 13.97 6.06 10.22
CA ARG A 88 13.55 5.24 11.37
C ARG A 88 13.29 3.78 10.99
N ALA A 89 12.74 3.52 9.81
CA ALA A 89 12.44 2.18 9.34
C ALA A 89 13.69 1.44 8.82
N ALA A 90 14.65 2.16 8.23
CA ALA A 90 15.90 1.61 7.71
C ALA A 90 16.89 1.21 8.83
N GLY A 91 16.76 1.79 10.03
CA GLY A 91 17.46 1.36 11.23
C GLY A 91 18.14 2.51 11.98
N PRO A 92 18.78 2.20 13.13
CA PRO A 92 19.32 3.24 14.02
C PRO A 92 20.51 4.02 13.45
N ASN A 93 21.13 3.52 12.37
CA ASN A 93 22.30 4.14 11.74
C ASN A 93 21.94 5.03 10.53
N VAL A 94 20.66 5.15 10.18
CA VAL A 94 20.20 5.97 9.07
C VAL A 94 19.52 7.21 9.63
N THR A 95 19.99 8.38 9.23
CA THR A 95 19.38 9.66 9.60
C THR A 95 18.56 10.23 8.44
N ALA A 96 17.70 11.21 8.73
CA ALA A 96 16.96 11.92 7.69
C ALA A 96 17.89 12.64 6.69
N ALA A 97 19.07 13.09 7.13
CA ALA A 97 20.07 13.72 6.26
C ALA A 97 20.67 12.74 5.25
N ASP A 98 20.86 11.47 5.63
CA ASP A 98 21.33 10.42 4.72
C ASP A 98 20.29 10.09 3.64
N VAL A 99 19.00 10.15 4.02
CA VAL A 99 17.88 9.99 3.08
C VAL A 99 17.82 11.17 2.11
N GLU A 100 17.99 12.41 2.59
CA GLU A 100 18.06 13.61 1.73
C GLU A 100 19.23 13.56 0.75
N LYS A 101 20.40 13.11 1.20
CA LYS A 101 21.57 12.97 0.33
C LYS A 101 21.30 11.99 -0.81
N ARG A 102 20.73 10.82 -0.49
CA ARG A 102 20.32 9.84 -1.52
C ARG A 102 19.21 10.36 -2.41
N LEU A 103 18.28 11.16 -1.88
CA LEU A 103 17.22 11.78 -2.67
C LEU A 103 17.78 12.78 -3.69
N ALA A 104 18.81 13.55 -3.32
CA ALA A 104 19.49 14.45 -4.23
C ALA A 104 20.17 13.72 -5.41
N GLU A 105 20.63 12.49 -5.18
CA GLU A 105 21.26 11.66 -6.22
C GLU A 105 20.25 10.88 -7.07
N ALA A 106 19.20 10.32 -6.45
CA ALA A 106 18.22 9.46 -7.12
C ALA A 106 17.04 10.21 -7.76
N GLY A 107 16.73 11.42 -7.31
CA GLY A 107 15.63 12.24 -7.83
C GLY A 107 14.21 11.80 -7.39
N GLU A 108 14.05 10.57 -6.89
CA GLU A 108 12.76 10.03 -6.47
C GLU A 108 12.83 9.33 -5.10
N ILE A 109 11.91 9.68 -4.19
CA ILE A 109 11.89 9.13 -2.83
C ILE A 109 11.56 7.63 -2.80
N GLY A 110 10.81 7.13 -3.80
CA GLY A 110 10.49 5.71 -3.94
C GLY A 110 11.73 4.85 -4.21
N ALA A 111 12.61 5.32 -5.11
CA ALA A 111 13.88 4.66 -5.39
C ALA A 111 14.81 4.66 -4.18
N VAL A 112 14.85 5.77 -3.44
CA VAL A 112 15.61 5.86 -2.17
C VAL A 112 15.11 4.85 -1.15
N ALA A 113 13.78 4.73 -1.00
CA ALA A 113 13.19 3.77 -0.09
C ALA A 113 13.52 2.32 -0.50
N ALA A 114 13.39 1.98 -1.78
CA ALA A 114 13.71 0.63 -2.29
C ALA A 114 15.19 0.22 -2.04
N GLY A 115 16.10 1.19 -1.93
CA GLY A 115 17.51 0.94 -1.59
C GLY A 115 17.78 0.62 -0.11
N PHE A 116 16.78 0.72 0.77
CA PHE A 116 16.90 0.36 2.19
C PHE A 116 16.21 -0.98 2.49
N GLU A 117 16.82 -1.77 3.37
CA GLU A 117 16.19 -2.98 3.89
C GLU A 117 15.24 -2.61 5.04
N PHE A 118 13.95 -2.53 4.74
CA PHE A 118 12.94 -2.40 5.77
C PHE A 118 12.58 -3.79 6.30
N GLY A 119 12.77 -3.99 7.61
CA GLY A 119 12.24 -5.18 8.26
C GLY A 119 10.74 -5.34 7.94
N GLY A 120 10.30 -6.57 7.69
CA GLY A 120 8.91 -6.86 7.28
C GLY A 120 7.88 -6.18 8.18
N GLN A 121 6.68 -5.92 7.62
CA GLN A 121 5.64 -5.16 8.31
C GLN A 121 5.32 -5.78 9.67
N ARG A 122 5.78 -5.14 10.74
CA ARG A 122 5.38 -5.49 12.10
C ARG A 122 3.92 -5.08 12.21
N GLY A 123 3.04 -6.07 12.30
CA GLY A 123 1.60 -5.84 12.44
C GLY A 123 1.31 -4.77 13.50
N PRO A 124 0.24 -3.97 13.32
CA PRO A 124 -0.05 -2.88 14.22
C PRO A 124 -0.07 -3.41 15.66
N ARG A 125 0.73 -2.80 16.54
CA ARG A 125 0.71 -3.12 17.96
C ARG A 125 -0.74 -2.96 18.42
N ARG A 126 -1.34 -4.06 18.89
CA ARG A 126 -2.68 -4.03 19.46
C ARG A 126 -2.65 -3.02 20.62
N LEU A 127 -3.31 -1.89 20.42
CA LEU A 127 -3.61 -0.97 21.51
C LEU A 127 -4.41 -1.77 22.54
N PRO A 128 -4.03 -1.76 23.83
CA PRO A 128 -4.85 -2.38 24.85
C PRO A 128 -6.25 -1.74 24.77
N ALA A 129 -7.27 -2.58 24.65
CA ALA A 129 -8.64 -2.11 24.78
C ALA A 129 -8.77 -1.51 26.18
N GLU A 130 -9.05 -0.20 26.25
CA GLU A 130 -9.33 0.47 27.52
C GLU A 130 -10.42 -0.33 28.25
N GLY A 131 -10.04 -0.82 29.43
CA GLY A 131 -10.95 -1.55 30.29
C GLY A 131 -12.07 -0.63 30.72
N ARG A 132 -13.30 -1.02 30.38
CA ARG A 132 -14.51 -0.60 31.12
C ARG A 132 -14.24 -0.90 32.60
N GLY A 133 -13.99 0.14 33.39
CA GLY A 133 -13.79 0.04 34.84
C GLY A 133 -15.01 -0.60 35.52
N PRO A 134 -14.82 -1.27 36.67
CA PRO A 134 -15.92 -1.90 37.38
C PRO A 134 -16.92 -0.82 37.84
N ALA A 135 -18.20 -1.07 37.59
CA ALA A 135 -19.28 -0.32 38.20
C ALA A 135 -19.19 -0.49 39.71
N VAL A 136 -19.06 0.63 40.43
CA VAL A 136 -19.29 0.74 41.87
C VAL A 136 -20.68 1.31 42.04
#